data_AF-A0A2E1W7N4-F1
#
_entry.id   AF-A0A2E1W7N4-F1
#
_cell.length_a   1.000
_cell.length_b   1.000
_cell.length_c   1.000
_cell.angle_alpha   90.00
_cell.angle_beta   90.00
_cell.angle_gamma   90.00
#
_symmetry.space_group_name_H-M   'P 1'
#
loop_
_entity.id
_entity.type
_entity.pdbx_description
1 polymer ?
#
loop_
_entity_poly.entity_id
_entity_poly.type
_entity_poly.pdbx_seq_one_letter_code
_entity_poly.pdbx_strand_id
1 'polypeptide(L)'
;MRNIYLNITFIVFVLFLNKTNAQTVWNGPIIEFVKQNNADPANTANQDIITSSVALTRGSNGEIYNANLESIYQKGTSPLGTEWAIGDLSEIESLTFSTFRTTVGKPKNVVGKKLVLHITDENVYLSVEFTSWSQGKLGGFAYKRSTNNETTSAKENISKEKISIFPNPCTDYIQAAGIDQVQHYEIFDVVGSKIVQGTLEKNKRIEIKYYKKGIYFLRLENGKTIRFLKK
;
A
#
# COMPACT_ATOMS: atom_id res chain seq x y z
N MET A 1 5.31 -62.30 -37.35
CA MET A 1 4.83 -61.52 -36.19
C MET A 1 5.48 -60.14 -36.26
N ARG A 2 4.70 -59.06 -36.45
CA ARG A 2 5.23 -57.69 -36.57
C ARG A 2 4.51 -56.83 -35.54
N ASN A 3 5.23 -56.44 -34.48
CA ASN A 3 4.69 -55.60 -33.41
C ASN A 3 4.69 -54.14 -33.85
N ILE A 4 3.54 -53.47 -33.70
CA ILE A 4 3.36 -52.05 -33.95
C ILE A 4 3.42 -51.35 -32.58
N TYR A 5 4.33 -50.39 -32.44
CA TYR A 5 4.42 -49.54 -31.25
C TYR A 5 3.68 -48.23 -31.51
N LEU A 6 2.72 -47.90 -30.64
CA LEU A 6 1.97 -46.66 -30.65
C LEU A 6 2.69 -45.65 -29.76
N ASN A 7 3.36 -44.66 -30.36
CA ASN A 7 3.95 -43.55 -29.60
C ASN A 7 2.85 -42.56 -29.22
N ILE A 8 2.48 -42.51 -27.94
CA ILE A 8 1.59 -41.48 -27.40
C ILE A 8 2.45 -40.35 -26.85
N THR A 9 2.55 -39.26 -27.60
CA THR A 9 3.19 -38.03 -27.13
C THR A 9 2.24 -37.29 -26.20
N PHE A 10 2.60 -37.17 -24.92
CA PHE A 10 1.84 -36.41 -23.93
C PHE A 10 2.28 -34.93 -23.96
N ILE A 11 1.48 -34.05 -24.56
CA ILE A 11 1.73 -32.61 -24.54
C ILE A 11 1.22 -32.07 -23.19
N VAL A 12 2.14 -31.67 -22.32
CA VAL A 12 1.82 -30.98 -21.06
C VAL A 12 1.58 -29.50 -21.37
N PHE A 13 0.32 -29.08 -21.38
CA PHE A 13 -0.07 -27.68 -21.53
C PHE A 13 0.01 -27.00 -20.15
N VAL A 14 1.11 -26.29 -19.88
CA VAL A 14 1.27 -25.49 -18.67
C VAL A 14 0.51 -24.18 -18.85
N LEU A 15 -0.68 -24.09 -18.26
CA LEU A 15 -1.42 -22.82 -18.16
C LEU A 15 -0.70 -21.89 -17.19
N PHE A 16 0.03 -20.90 -17.71
CA PHE A 16 0.48 -19.77 -16.91
C PHE A 16 -0.73 -18.88 -16.60
N LEU A 17 -1.20 -18.95 -15.34
CA LEU A 17 -2.18 -18.01 -14.82
C LEU A 17 -1.50 -16.65 -14.63
N ASN A 18 -1.62 -15.77 -15.63
CA ASN A 18 -1.23 -14.37 -15.47
C ASN A 18 -2.21 -13.74 -14.47
N LYS A 19 -1.74 -13.46 -13.25
CA LYS A 19 -2.52 -12.71 -12.26
C LYS A 19 -2.60 -11.26 -12.75
N THR A 20 -3.71 -10.89 -13.39
CA THR A 20 -3.97 -9.50 -13.74
C THR A 20 -4.51 -8.78 -12.51
N ASN A 21 -3.82 -7.74 -12.06
CA ASN A 21 -4.35 -6.87 -11.02
C ASN A 21 -5.40 -5.95 -11.64
N ALA A 22 -6.56 -5.83 -10.96
CA ALA A 22 -7.58 -4.87 -11.36
C ALA A 22 -7.01 -3.45 -11.30
N GLN A 23 -7.29 -2.64 -12.33
CA GLN A 23 -6.89 -1.24 -12.37
C GLN A 23 -7.40 -0.52 -11.12
N THR A 24 -6.47 0.09 -10.39
CA THR A 24 -6.79 0.79 -9.14
C THR A 24 -6.35 2.24 -9.25
N VAL A 25 -7.27 3.17 -9.02
CA VAL A 25 -6.98 4.62 -9.02
C VAL A 25 -6.89 5.10 -7.58
N TRP A 26 -5.73 5.64 -7.22
CA TRP A 26 -5.46 6.28 -5.93
C TRP A 26 -5.73 7.77 -6.07
N ASN A 27 -6.97 8.18 -5.83
CA ASN A 27 -7.39 9.59 -5.82
C ASN A 27 -7.70 10.09 -4.40
N GLY A 28 -7.01 9.51 -3.41
CA GLY A 28 -7.15 9.87 -2.00
C GLY A 28 -6.42 11.16 -1.64
N PRO A 29 -6.28 11.42 -0.32
CA PRO A 29 -5.58 12.59 0.20
C PRO A 29 -4.21 12.83 -0.44
N ILE A 30 -3.86 14.10 -0.60
CA ILE A 30 -2.55 14.48 -1.09
C ILE A 30 -1.55 14.50 0.07
N ILE A 31 -0.42 13.83 -0.11
CA ILE A 31 0.74 13.94 0.78
C ILE A 31 1.92 14.57 0.05
N GLU A 32 2.87 15.09 0.81
CA GLU A 32 4.13 15.62 0.29
C GLU A 32 5.30 14.72 0.71
N PHE A 33 6.21 14.49 -0.24
CA PHE A 33 7.49 13.88 0.02
C PHE A 33 8.60 14.87 -0.31
N VAL A 34 9.61 14.94 0.56
CA VAL A 34 10.77 15.81 0.41
C VAL A 34 12.05 15.01 0.69
N LYS A 35 12.96 15.02 -0.28
CA LYS A 35 14.34 14.58 -0.09
C LYS A 35 15.26 15.78 -0.07
N GLN A 36 15.99 15.95 1.02
CA GLN A 36 16.94 17.06 1.19
C GLN A 36 18.16 16.92 0.27
N ASN A 37 18.83 18.06 0.02
CA ASN A 37 20.08 18.08 -0.71
C ASN A 37 21.14 17.21 -0.01
N ASN A 38 21.91 16.47 -0.80
CA ASN A 38 22.98 15.56 -0.38
C ASN A 38 22.55 14.43 0.58
N ALA A 39 21.25 14.27 0.84
CA ALA A 39 20.75 13.17 1.65
C ALA A 39 21.02 11.82 0.97
N ASP A 40 21.42 10.80 1.74
CA ASP A 40 21.76 9.48 1.22
C ASP A 40 20.52 8.76 0.66
N PRO A 41 20.46 8.46 -0.65
CA PRO A 41 19.31 7.78 -1.25
C PRO A 41 19.18 6.30 -0.83
N ALA A 42 20.20 5.68 -0.24
CA ALA A 42 20.09 4.31 0.28
C ALA A 42 19.32 4.23 1.61
N ASN A 43 19.20 5.35 2.34
CA ASN A 43 18.41 5.42 3.55
C ASN A 43 16.91 5.54 3.20
N THR A 44 16.08 4.66 3.74
CA THR A 44 14.62 4.62 3.51
C THR A 44 13.91 5.91 3.92
N ALA A 45 14.44 6.68 4.86
CA ALA A 45 13.91 8.01 5.21
C ALA A 45 13.97 9.01 4.02
N ASN A 46 14.86 8.75 3.05
CA ASN A 46 15.04 9.54 1.84
C ASN A 46 14.45 8.85 0.60
N GLN A 47 13.52 7.92 0.80
CA GLN A 47 12.78 7.23 -0.25
C GLN A 47 11.28 7.40 0.01
N ASP A 48 10.51 7.69 -1.03
CA ASP A 48 9.05 7.63 -0.93
C ASP A 48 8.59 6.22 -1.25
N ILE A 49 8.29 5.45 -0.21
CA ILE A 49 7.74 4.10 -0.34
C ILE A 49 6.25 4.23 -0.69
N ILE A 50 5.92 3.98 -1.96
CA ILE A 50 4.56 4.13 -2.49
C ILE A 50 3.80 2.81 -2.37
N THR A 51 4.42 1.72 -2.82
CA THR A 51 3.92 0.33 -2.74
C THR A 51 5.05 -0.61 -2.32
N SER A 52 4.77 -1.91 -2.23
CA SER A 52 5.80 -2.93 -2.09
C SER A 52 6.78 -2.97 -3.27
N SER A 53 6.34 -2.64 -4.49
CA SER A 53 7.17 -2.68 -5.70
C SER A 53 7.90 -1.35 -5.96
N VAL A 54 7.39 -0.21 -5.51
CA VAL A 54 7.93 1.12 -5.84
C VAL A 54 8.30 1.94 -4.61
N ALA A 55 9.59 2.28 -4.52
CA ALA A 55 10.13 3.27 -3.61
C ALA A 55 10.95 4.31 -4.39
N LEU A 56 10.47 5.55 -4.52
CA LEU A 56 11.12 6.56 -5.36
C LEU A 56 12.18 7.35 -4.60
N THR A 57 13.37 7.50 -5.21
CA THR A 57 14.43 8.37 -4.69
C THR A 57 15.28 8.94 -5.81
N ARG A 58 16.32 9.70 -5.44
CA ARG A 58 17.27 10.30 -6.38
C ARG A 58 18.66 10.45 -5.77
N GLY A 59 19.66 10.06 -6.55
CA GLY A 59 21.07 10.33 -6.25
C GLY A 59 21.44 11.79 -6.52
N SER A 60 22.73 12.11 -6.49
CA SER A 60 23.22 13.49 -6.73
C SER A 60 22.85 14.01 -8.12
N ASN A 61 22.79 13.14 -9.13
CA ASN A 61 22.51 13.46 -10.53
C ASN A 61 21.34 12.66 -11.11
N GLY A 62 20.99 12.98 -12.35
CA GLY A 62 20.11 12.13 -13.17
C GLY A 62 18.63 12.41 -13.00
N GLU A 63 17.84 11.35 -13.18
CA GLU A 63 16.42 11.32 -12.83
C GLU A 63 16.17 10.55 -11.54
N ILE A 64 14.92 10.52 -11.10
CA ILE A 64 14.47 9.62 -10.04
C ILE A 64 14.57 8.16 -10.48
N TYR A 65 14.71 7.26 -9.52
CA TYR A 65 14.74 5.81 -9.74
C TYR A 65 14.00 5.07 -8.64
N ASN A 66 13.69 3.80 -8.89
CA ASN A 66 13.00 2.93 -7.95
C ASN A 66 14.03 2.18 -7.09
N ALA A 67 14.18 2.59 -5.84
CA ALA A 67 15.16 2.04 -4.89
C ALA A 67 14.96 0.55 -4.59
N ASN A 68 13.77 0.00 -4.83
CA ASN A 68 13.52 -1.44 -4.68
C ASN A 68 14.19 -2.27 -5.77
N LEU A 69 14.41 -1.70 -6.96
CA LEU A 69 14.89 -2.39 -8.15
C LEU A 69 16.24 -1.86 -8.64
N GLU A 70 16.62 -0.66 -8.22
CA GLU A 70 17.74 0.11 -8.76
C GLU A 70 18.55 0.74 -7.63
N SER A 71 19.88 0.61 -7.68
CA SER A 71 20.78 1.33 -6.75
C SER A 71 21.20 2.71 -7.28
N ILE A 72 21.03 2.94 -8.59
CA ILE A 72 21.33 4.20 -9.29
C ILE A 72 20.40 4.33 -10.50
N TYR A 73 20.10 5.56 -10.92
CA TYR A 73 19.33 5.81 -12.13
C TYR A 73 20.05 5.32 -13.40
N GLN A 74 19.25 4.86 -14.36
CA GLN A 74 19.62 4.57 -15.74
C GLN A 74 18.90 5.52 -16.67
N LYS A 75 19.66 6.44 -17.27
CA LYS A 75 19.16 7.55 -18.09
C LYS A 75 18.14 7.10 -19.14
N GLY A 76 16.88 7.52 -18.99
CA GLY A 76 15.82 7.28 -19.97
C GLY A 76 14.98 6.05 -19.71
N THR A 77 15.38 5.21 -18.74
CA THR A 77 14.70 3.97 -18.37
C THR A 77 14.13 4.07 -16.96
N SER A 78 14.83 4.70 -16.03
CA SER A 78 14.35 4.86 -14.65
C SER A 78 13.15 5.83 -14.55
N PRO A 79 12.25 5.63 -13.56
CA PRO A 79 12.23 4.53 -12.59
C PRO A 79 11.67 3.20 -13.15
N LEU A 80 12.30 2.07 -12.82
CA LEU A 80 11.78 0.74 -13.17
C LEU A 80 10.47 0.41 -12.40
N GLY A 81 9.59 -0.34 -13.05
CA GLY A 81 8.26 -0.67 -12.52
C GLY A 81 7.26 0.49 -12.56
N THR A 82 7.59 1.55 -13.30
CA THR A 82 6.76 2.75 -13.43
C THR A 82 6.65 3.24 -14.86
N GLU A 83 5.48 3.76 -15.20
CA GLU A 83 5.26 4.56 -16.40
C GLU A 83 4.57 5.88 -16.03
N TRP A 84 4.76 6.90 -16.85
CA TRP A 84 4.38 8.27 -16.54
C TRP A 84 3.67 8.92 -17.72
N ALA A 85 2.63 9.70 -17.44
CA ALA A 85 1.96 10.55 -18.42
C ALA A 85 1.82 11.98 -17.88
N ILE A 86 1.72 12.97 -18.78
CA ILE A 86 1.29 14.33 -18.42
C ILE A 86 -0.25 14.36 -18.52
N GLY A 87 -0.92 14.77 -17.45
CA GLY A 87 -2.38 14.85 -17.40
C GLY A 87 -2.95 14.70 -16.00
N ASP A 88 -4.26 14.51 -15.92
CA ASP A 88 -5.02 14.31 -14.68
C ASP A 88 -5.57 12.87 -14.58
N LEU A 89 -5.77 12.37 -13.36
CA LEU A 89 -6.29 11.01 -13.13
C LEU A 89 -7.68 10.77 -13.75
N SER A 90 -8.48 11.82 -13.92
CA SER A 90 -9.79 11.74 -14.58
C SER A 90 -9.71 11.42 -16.07
N GLU A 91 -8.53 11.53 -16.67
CA GLU A 91 -8.29 11.38 -18.11
C GLU A 91 -7.50 10.11 -18.43
N ILE A 92 -7.25 9.25 -17.43
CA ILE A 92 -6.36 8.09 -17.49
C ILE A 92 -6.49 7.24 -18.76
N GLU A 93 -7.72 7.02 -19.24
CA GLU A 93 -8.02 6.19 -20.42
C GLU A 93 -7.51 6.78 -21.74
N SER A 94 -7.21 8.09 -21.79
CA SER A 94 -6.69 8.77 -22.97
C SER A 94 -5.21 9.13 -22.84
N LEU A 95 -4.60 8.93 -21.67
CA LEU A 95 -3.22 9.29 -21.43
C LEU A 95 -2.25 8.34 -22.14
N THR A 96 -1.19 8.90 -22.70
CA THR A 96 -0.08 8.12 -23.26
C THR A 96 1.02 7.99 -22.21
N PHE A 97 1.21 6.77 -21.72
CA PHE A 97 2.25 6.43 -20.75
C PHE A 97 3.59 6.12 -21.43
N SER A 98 4.67 6.58 -20.81
CA SER A 98 6.04 6.32 -21.25
C SER A 98 7.01 6.39 -20.06
N THR A 99 8.31 6.26 -20.30
CA THR A 99 9.32 6.43 -19.25
C THR A 99 9.34 7.88 -18.75
N PHE A 100 9.69 8.07 -17.47
CA PHE A 100 9.68 9.39 -16.82
C PHE A 100 10.39 10.47 -17.65
N ARG A 101 11.60 10.20 -18.14
CA ARG A 101 12.37 11.15 -18.96
C ARG A 101 11.70 11.47 -20.28
N THR A 102 11.11 10.47 -20.96
CA THR A 102 10.41 10.69 -22.22
C THR A 102 9.22 11.62 -22.01
N THR A 103 8.46 11.37 -20.93
CA THR A 103 7.27 12.15 -20.55
C THR A 103 7.61 13.58 -20.15
N VAL A 104 8.61 13.79 -19.28
CA VAL A 104 8.88 15.13 -18.71
C VAL A 104 9.95 15.91 -19.47
N GLY A 105 10.70 15.25 -20.36
CA GLY A 105 11.88 15.79 -21.03
C GLY A 105 13.11 15.79 -20.10
N LYS A 106 13.75 16.94 -19.91
CA LYS A 106 14.82 17.05 -18.91
C LYS A 106 14.18 16.97 -17.51
N PRO A 107 14.60 16.08 -16.60
CA PRO A 107 14.00 15.93 -15.27
C PRO A 107 13.86 17.24 -14.50
N LYS A 108 14.83 18.14 -14.59
CA LYS A 108 14.78 19.47 -13.96
C LYS A 108 13.62 20.37 -14.42
N ASN A 109 12.97 20.05 -15.54
CA ASN A 109 11.83 20.77 -16.09
C ASN A 109 10.48 20.17 -15.65
N VAL A 110 10.49 19.23 -14.70
CA VAL A 110 9.27 18.54 -14.24
C VAL A 110 8.41 19.39 -13.30
N VAL A 111 9.01 20.38 -12.62
CA VAL A 111 8.33 21.19 -11.60
C VAL A 111 7.10 21.89 -12.20
N GLY A 112 5.95 21.76 -11.52
CA GLY A 112 4.68 22.33 -11.93
C GLY A 112 3.93 21.57 -13.03
N LYS A 113 4.45 20.42 -13.51
CA LYS A 113 3.70 19.53 -14.40
C LYS A 113 2.82 18.60 -13.57
N LYS A 114 1.54 18.51 -13.96
CA LYS A 114 0.65 17.45 -13.50
C LYS A 114 1.01 16.14 -14.19
N LEU A 115 1.31 15.12 -13.40
CA LEU A 115 1.65 13.80 -13.89
C LEU A 115 0.68 12.76 -13.33
N VAL A 116 0.47 11.71 -14.12
CA VAL A 116 -0.07 10.44 -13.64
C VAL A 116 1.05 9.42 -13.66
N LEU A 117 1.31 8.83 -12.51
CA LEU A 117 2.20 7.68 -12.32
C LEU A 117 1.37 6.41 -12.41
N HIS A 118 1.78 5.47 -13.27
CA HIS A 118 1.31 4.09 -13.29
C HIS A 118 2.38 3.18 -12.70
N ILE A 119 2.03 2.44 -11.66
CA ILE A 119 2.83 1.36 -11.10
C ILE A 119 2.40 0.07 -11.79
N THR A 120 3.30 -0.49 -12.60
CA THR A 120 2.94 -1.54 -13.57
C THR A 120 2.59 -2.86 -12.91
N ASP A 121 3.31 -3.23 -11.85
CA ASP A 121 3.15 -4.54 -11.20
C ASP A 121 1.80 -4.67 -10.48
N GLU A 122 1.38 -3.63 -9.76
CA GLU A 122 0.10 -3.59 -9.04
C GLU A 122 -1.05 -3.00 -9.85
N ASN A 123 -0.79 -2.48 -11.06
CA ASN A 123 -1.77 -1.77 -11.88
C ASN A 123 -2.45 -0.59 -11.13
N VAL A 124 -1.62 0.20 -10.44
CA VAL A 124 -2.04 1.33 -9.60
C VAL A 124 -1.70 2.65 -10.28
N TYR A 125 -2.64 3.60 -10.25
CA TYR A 125 -2.47 4.93 -10.81
C TYR A 125 -2.66 6.00 -9.75
N LEU A 126 -1.75 6.97 -9.70
CA LEU A 126 -1.78 8.09 -8.75
C LEU A 126 -1.31 9.39 -9.40
N SER A 127 -1.78 10.52 -8.87
CA SER A 127 -1.33 11.83 -9.31
C SER A 127 0.01 12.16 -8.66
N VAL A 128 0.90 12.83 -9.40
CA VAL A 128 2.18 13.33 -8.92
C VAL A 128 2.41 14.73 -9.49
N GLU A 129 2.80 15.67 -8.64
CA GLU A 129 3.20 17.02 -9.04
C GLU A 129 4.47 17.44 -8.31
N PHE A 130 5.56 17.60 -9.04
CA PHE A 130 6.84 18.01 -8.47
C PHE A 130 6.81 19.49 -8.07
N THR A 131 7.16 19.75 -6.81
CA THR A 131 7.21 21.09 -6.22
C THR A 131 8.62 21.65 -6.21
N SER A 132 9.66 20.80 -6.24
CA SER A 132 11.05 21.25 -6.35
C SER A 132 11.96 20.22 -7.02
N TRP A 133 13.03 20.73 -7.65
CA TRP A 133 14.10 19.91 -8.22
C TRP A 133 15.45 20.62 -8.05
N SER A 134 16.30 20.11 -7.17
CA SER A 134 17.59 20.75 -6.91
C SER A 134 18.57 20.59 -8.07
N GLN A 135 19.18 21.72 -8.45
CA GLN A 135 20.26 21.78 -9.44
C GLN A 135 21.64 21.60 -8.79
N GLY A 136 22.72 21.64 -9.58
CA GLY A 136 24.08 21.62 -9.03
C GLY A 136 24.52 20.27 -8.43
N LYS A 137 23.97 19.15 -8.93
CA LYS A 137 24.26 17.79 -8.46
C LYS A 137 23.89 17.53 -6.98
N LEU A 138 22.92 18.26 -6.43
CA LEU A 138 22.57 18.18 -5.02
C LEU A 138 21.60 17.05 -4.66
N GLY A 139 20.96 16.41 -5.64
CA GLY A 139 20.07 15.26 -5.38
C GLY A 139 18.72 15.54 -4.71
N GLY A 140 18.48 16.75 -4.19
CA GLY A 140 17.20 17.11 -3.58
C GLY A 140 16.06 17.21 -4.59
N PHE A 141 14.85 16.87 -4.14
CA PHE A 141 13.58 17.06 -4.87
C PHE A 141 12.41 16.97 -3.89
N ALA A 142 11.26 17.47 -4.31
CA ALA A 142 10.00 17.28 -3.61
C ALA A 142 8.85 17.16 -4.61
N TYR A 143 7.82 16.42 -4.21
CA TYR A 143 6.56 16.36 -4.94
C TYR A 143 5.39 16.12 -4.00
N LYS A 144 4.21 16.46 -4.50
CA LYS A 144 2.93 16.06 -3.94
C LYS A 144 2.38 14.90 -4.72
N ARG A 145 1.72 13.96 -4.05
CA ARG A 145 1.03 12.84 -4.70
C ARG A 145 -0.25 12.46 -3.98
N SER A 146 -1.20 11.89 -4.71
CA SER A 146 -2.35 11.24 -4.10
C SER A 146 -1.96 9.92 -3.44
N THR A 147 -2.75 9.53 -2.44
CA THR A 147 -2.67 8.23 -1.78
C THR A 147 -3.83 7.34 -2.17
N ASN A 148 -3.78 6.08 -1.75
CA ASN A 148 -4.95 5.23 -1.75
C ASN A 148 -6.11 5.88 -0.98
N ASN A 149 -7.35 5.56 -1.40
CA ASN A 149 -8.57 5.97 -0.70
C ASN A 149 -8.81 5.21 0.60
N GLU A 150 -7.97 4.23 0.91
CA GLU A 150 -7.98 3.56 2.20
C GLU A 150 -7.33 4.47 3.24
N THR A 151 -8.11 5.48 3.61
CA THR A 151 -8.06 6.23 4.86
C THR A 151 -6.78 7.06 5.07
N THR A 152 -6.96 8.38 4.98
CA THR A 152 -6.29 9.36 5.84
C THR A 152 -6.44 8.93 7.30
N SER A 153 -5.55 8.07 7.76
CA SER A 153 -5.05 8.12 9.12
C SER A 153 -3.59 8.52 8.96
N ALA A 154 -3.27 9.68 9.49
CA ALA A 154 -1.96 10.30 9.41
C ALA A 154 -0.84 9.28 9.63
N LYS A 155 0.31 9.53 9.03
CA LYS A 155 1.60 9.02 9.53
C LYS A 155 1.71 9.39 11.00
N GLU A 156 1.29 8.49 11.88
CA GLU A 156 1.90 8.34 13.18
C GLU A 156 2.57 6.98 13.21
N ASN A 157 3.83 7.00 13.61
CA ASN A 157 4.63 5.83 13.90
C ASN A 157 3.94 5.04 15.01
N ILE A 158 3.02 4.15 14.64
CA ILE A 158 2.50 3.13 15.53
C ILE A 158 3.27 1.88 15.16
N SER A 159 4.32 1.61 15.94
CA SER A 159 4.71 0.23 16.27
C SER A 159 3.47 -0.63 16.19
N LYS A 160 3.45 -1.64 15.31
CA LYS A 160 2.32 -2.54 15.04
C LYS A 160 1.85 -3.21 16.34
N GLU A 161 1.14 -2.47 17.18
CA GLU A 161 0.65 -2.85 18.49
C GLU A 161 -0.50 -3.80 18.19
N LYS A 162 -0.18 -5.09 18.28
CA LYS A 162 -1.10 -6.17 18.02
C LYS A 162 -2.20 -6.14 19.09
N ILE A 163 -3.28 -5.40 18.83
CA ILE A 163 -4.49 -5.46 19.67
C ILE A 163 -4.91 -6.93 19.81
N SER A 164 -5.01 -7.37 21.06
CA SER A 164 -5.28 -8.77 21.44
C SER A 164 -6.34 -8.80 22.55
N ILE A 165 -7.15 -9.85 22.60
CA ILE A 165 -8.21 -10.01 23.60
C ILE A 165 -7.83 -11.07 24.63
N PHE A 166 -8.03 -10.75 25.91
CA PHE A 166 -7.75 -11.63 27.04
C PHE A 166 -8.89 -11.63 28.07
N PRO A 167 -9.11 -12.76 28.77
CA PRO A 167 -8.57 -14.08 28.45
C PRO A 167 -9.14 -14.58 27.12
N ASN A 168 -8.41 -15.45 26.41
CA ASN A 168 -8.95 -16.21 25.28
C ASN A 168 -8.39 -17.64 25.36
N PRO A 169 -9.19 -18.67 25.65
CA PRO A 169 -10.65 -18.65 25.81
C PRO A 169 -11.15 -17.86 27.04
N CYS A 170 -12.36 -17.31 26.97
CA CYS A 170 -12.97 -16.46 28.01
C CYS A 170 -14.23 -17.07 28.64
N THR A 171 -14.56 -16.63 29.85
CA THR A 171 -15.76 -17.06 30.59
C THR A 171 -16.69 -15.89 30.89
N ASP A 172 -16.27 -14.91 31.69
CA ASP A 172 -17.17 -13.87 32.21
C ASP A 172 -16.96 -12.51 31.56
N TYR A 173 -15.73 -12.22 31.15
CA TYR A 173 -15.35 -10.96 30.55
C TYR A 173 -14.26 -11.17 29.51
N ILE A 174 -14.09 -10.15 28.67
CA ILE A 174 -12.92 -9.95 27.83
C ILE A 174 -12.37 -8.53 28.04
N GLN A 175 -11.08 -8.37 27.81
CA GLN A 175 -10.35 -7.11 27.85
C GLN A 175 -9.45 -7.04 26.62
N ALA A 176 -9.43 -5.89 25.96
CA ALA A 176 -8.52 -5.65 24.84
C ALA A 176 -7.23 -4.98 25.33
N ALA A 177 -6.09 -5.55 24.97
CA ALA A 177 -4.77 -4.94 25.09
C ALA A 177 -4.45 -4.13 23.82
N GLY A 178 -3.64 -3.07 23.93
CA GLY A 178 -3.29 -2.20 22.80
C GLY A 178 -4.37 -1.16 22.45
N ILE A 179 -5.23 -0.79 23.41
CA ILE A 179 -6.21 0.28 23.28
C ILE A 179 -5.67 1.51 24.01
N ASP A 180 -5.23 2.52 23.25
CA ASP A 180 -4.69 3.77 23.79
C ASP A 180 -5.66 4.96 23.67
N GLN A 181 -6.66 4.84 22.80
CA GLN A 181 -7.73 5.83 22.65
C GLN A 181 -9.10 5.17 22.78
N VAL A 182 -10.09 5.94 23.25
CA VAL A 182 -11.47 5.49 23.31
C VAL A 182 -12.00 5.26 21.91
N GLN A 183 -12.59 4.10 21.65
CA GLN A 183 -13.10 3.76 20.33
C GLN A 183 -14.37 2.90 20.40
N HIS A 184 -15.17 2.94 19.34
CA HIS A 184 -16.36 2.11 19.26
C HIS A 184 -16.02 0.64 18.96
N TYR A 185 -16.80 -0.27 19.56
CA TYR A 185 -16.75 -1.69 19.25
C TYR A 185 -18.14 -2.27 19.04
N GLU A 186 -18.21 -3.34 18.26
CA GLU A 186 -19.36 -4.21 18.10
C GLU A 186 -18.93 -5.66 18.28
N ILE A 187 -19.78 -6.50 18.87
CA ILE A 187 -19.57 -7.95 18.95
C ILE A 187 -20.61 -8.67 18.11
N PHE A 188 -20.14 -9.62 17.31
CA PHE A 188 -20.95 -10.47 16.46
C PHE A 188 -20.78 -11.94 16.84
N ASP A 189 -21.83 -12.73 16.62
CA ASP A 189 -21.71 -14.19 16.62
C ASP A 189 -21.18 -14.71 15.27
N VAL A 190 -21.08 -16.04 15.13
CA VAL A 190 -20.56 -16.69 13.91
C VAL A 190 -21.43 -16.52 12.68
N VAL A 191 -22.71 -16.17 12.82
CA VAL A 191 -23.61 -15.92 11.69
C VAL A 191 -23.66 -14.43 11.32
N GLY A 192 -22.85 -13.60 11.98
CA GLY A 192 -22.78 -12.16 11.74
C GLY A 192 -23.88 -11.35 12.43
N SER A 193 -24.66 -11.96 13.33
CA SER A 193 -25.67 -11.24 14.11
C SER A 193 -25.00 -10.39 15.19
N LYS A 194 -25.36 -9.11 15.26
CA LYS A 194 -24.85 -8.19 16.29
C LYS A 194 -25.42 -8.54 17.66
N ILE A 195 -24.53 -8.80 18.61
CA ILE A 195 -24.86 -9.15 20.00
C ILE A 195 -24.84 -7.92 20.90
N VAL A 196 -23.81 -7.07 20.76
CA VAL A 196 -23.68 -5.84 21.55
C VAL A 196 -22.86 -4.79 20.78
N GLN A 197 -22.99 -3.54 21.19
CA GLN A 197 -22.12 -2.44 20.80
C GLN A 197 -21.80 -1.56 22.01
N GLY A 198 -20.66 -0.88 22.00
CA GLY A 198 -20.25 0.00 23.08
C GLY A 198 -18.99 0.79 22.78
N THR A 199 -18.41 1.39 23.82
CA THR A 199 -17.11 2.06 23.78
C THR A 199 -16.07 1.23 24.53
N LEU A 200 -14.90 1.10 23.92
CA LEU A 200 -13.75 0.41 24.46
C LEU A 200 -12.71 1.45 24.88
N GLU A 201 -12.20 1.31 26.10
CA GLU A 201 -11.24 2.22 26.72
C GLU A 201 -10.12 1.38 27.33
N LYS A 202 -8.97 2.00 27.60
CA LYS A 202 -7.81 1.31 28.18
C LYS A 202 -8.21 0.60 29.48
N ASN A 203 -7.88 -0.69 29.58
CA ASN A 203 -8.20 -1.57 30.70
C ASN A 203 -9.68 -1.82 30.99
N LYS A 204 -10.60 -1.35 30.14
CA LYS A 204 -12.04 -1.61 30.29
C LYS A 204 -12.35 -3.07 29.98
N ARG A 205 -13.16 -3.68 30.83
CA ARG A 205 -13.70 -5.03 30.63
C ARG A 205 -15.05 -4.96 29.92
N ILE A 206 -15.26 -5.87 28.98
CA ILE A 206 -16.55 -6.12 28.37
C ILE A 206 -17.12 -7.38 29.01
N GLU A 207 -18.29 -7.25 29.64
CA GLU A 207 -18.99 -8.38 30.26
C GLU A 207 -19.65 -9.26 29.19
N ILE A 208 -19.36 -10.56 29.26
CA ILE A 208 -19.88 -11.60 28.35
C ILE A 208 -20.40 -12.83 29.10
N LYS A 209 -20.55 -12.74 30.42
CA LYS A 209 -20.97 -13.84 31.32
C LYS A 209 -22.21 -14.59 30.82
N TYR A 210 -23.16 -13.85 30.25
CA TYR A 210 -24.45 -14.38 29.78
C TYR A 210 -24.45 -14.79 28.31
N TYR A 211 -23.31 -14.73 27.62
CA TYR A 211 -23.21 -15.17 26.23
C TYR A 211 -23.21 -16.69 26.17
N LYS A 212 -23.83 -17.24 25.13
CA LYS A 212 -23.79 -18.68 24.87
C LYS A 212 -22.34 -19.10 24.59
N LYS A 213 -22.03 -20.37 24.85
CA LYS A 213 -20.72 -20.94 24.48
C LYS A 213 -20.57 -20.90 22.96
N GLY A 214 -19.42 -20.48 22.47
CA GLY A 214 -19.21 -20.34 21.03
C GLY A 214 -18.12 -19.35 20.64
N ILE A 215 -17.94 -19.20 19.34
CA ILE A 215 -17.00 -18.25 18.74
C ILE A 215 -17.71 -16.92 18.53
N TYR A 216 -17.01 -15.83 18.84
CA TYR A 216 -17.47 -14.47 18.63
C TYR A 216 -16.39 -13.62 17.99
N PHE A 217 -16.82 -12.52 17.38
CA PHE A 217 -15.95 -11.55 16.72
C PHE A 217 -16.19 -10.17 17.30
N LEU A 218 -15.15 -9.57 17.89
CA LEU A 218 -15.16 -8.18 18.29
C LEU A 218 -14.59 -7.34 17.14
N ARG A 219 -15.42 -6.47 16.57
CA ARG A 219 -15.05 -5.51 15.53
C ARG A 219 -14.84 -4.14 16.14
N LEU A 220 -13.73 -3.51 15.77
CA LEU A 220 -13.37 -2.16 16.14
C LEU A 220 -13.75 -1.18 15.02
N GLU A 221 -13.91 0.10 15.36
CA GLU A 221 -14.23 1.18 14.42
C GLU A 221 -13.25 1.30 13.24
N ASN A 222 -11.97 0.98 13.46
CA ASN A 222 -10.95 0.92 12.40
C ASN A 222 -11.05 -0.32 11.49
N GLY A 223 -12.13 -1.08 11.56
CA GLY A 223 -12.37 -2.30 10.78
C GLY A 223 -11.66 -3.55 11.31
N LYS A 224 -10.74 -3.42 12.28
CA LYS A 224 -10.03 -4.57 12.85
C LYS A 224 -11.00 -5.49 13.57
N THR A 225 -10.95 -6.78 13.24
CA THR A 225 -11.81 -7.80 13.84
C THR A 225 -10.97 -8.83 14.60
N ILE A 226 -11.35 -9.12 15.84
CA ILE A 226 -10.65 -10.05 16.73
C ILE A 226 -11.59 -11.18 17.14
N ARG A 227 -11.17 -12.42 16.89
CA ARG A 227 -11.91 -13.62 17.28
C ARG A 227 -11.63 -14.01 18.73
N PHE A 228 -12.66 -14.32 19.51
CA PHE A 228 -12.52 -14.92 20.83
C PHE A 228 -13.46 -16.12 21.03
N LEU A 229 -13.08 -17.05 21.91
CA LEU A 229 -13.85 -18.26 22.22
C LEU A 229 -14.45 -18.15 23.62
N LYS A 230 -15.78 -18.11 23.71
CA LYS A 230 -16.55 -18.19 24.97
C LYS A 230 -16.74 -19.66 25.37
N LYS A 231 -16.23 -20.02 26.55
CA LYS A 231 -16.39 -21.35 27.18
C LYS A 231 -17.58 -21.43 28.14
#